data_AF-A0A9P6YD24-F1
#
_entry.id   AF-A0A9P6YD24-F1
#
_cell.length_a   1.000
_cell.length_b   1.000
_cell.length_c   1.000
_cell.angle_alpha   90.00
_cell.angle_beta   90.00
_cell.angle_gamma   90.00
#
_symmetry.space_group_name_H-M   'P 1'
#
loop_
_entity.id
_entity.type
_entity.pdbx_description
1 polymer ?
#
loop_
_entity_poly.entity_id
_entity_poly.type
_entity_poly.pdbx_seq_one_letter_code
_entity_poly.pdbx_strand_id
1 'polypeptide(L)'
;MNVLYDKDHYKLALGQINTARHLIDQVAKDYVRLLKFGDSLYRCKQLKKAALGRMATVMKRQKDSLAYLEQVRQHLSRLPSIDPNTRTLLICGYPNVGKSSFINKITRADVDVQPYAFTTKSLFVGHMDYKYMRWQVIDTPGILDHPLEERNTIEMQSITAMAHLRSCIMYFMDLSEQCGYSVEDQIKLFHNIKPLFANKPIILVINKIDQVKPEDLPEEQRKWIENIANEDNATVVTMSCYNEEGVMNVRNISCDKLLAARVEMKMKGNKINDVINKIHLAVPQQRDNVARLPNIPADVSTRVKYDPNDPNRRMLEKDLEVENGGAGVYNVNLKKKYLLENDDWKYDVIPEFLDGHNVADFIDPEIEEKLEALEREEERLEQEGFYQSDEDILDDEEEAIKVAADAIRDRKKLIVQAHRAAHGRTRPVLPKPTAAKFSTVSEMNEQLANMGIDGADAAERIRATGQKRTRAEAIPDEAVREASTDERIEAENMAIGDMGFRNVKQKLEADKQKKNSQKQNNKMGKRGESDRGIQTKMPKHLFSGKLSMGTRDRR
;
A
#
# COMPACT_ATOMS: atom_id res chain seq x y z
N MET A 1 43.99 6.88 6.44
CA MET A 1 44.00 6.03 7.66
C MET A 1 45.39 6.00 8.29
N ASN A 2 46.32 5.15 7.86
CA ASN A 2 47.63 4.99 8.52
C ASN A 2 48.38 6.32 8.75
N VAL A 3 48.62 7.09 7.67
CA VAL A 3 49.31 8.39 7.67
C VAL A 3 48.63 9.47 8.53
N LEU A 4 47.31 9.38 8.73
CA LEU A 4 46.52 10.45 9.38
C LEU A 4 46.24 10.21 10.86
N TYR A 5 46.16 8.95 11.29
CA TYR A 5 45.61 8.60 12.60
C TYR A 5 46.49 7.69 13.45
N ASP A 6 47.62 7.22 12.89
CA ASP A 6 48.36 6.04 13.35
C ASP A 6 47.47 4.77 13.41
N LYS A 7 47.78 3.80 12.55
CA LYS A 7 47.06 2.52 12.49
C LYS A 7 47.14 1.75 13.80
N ASP A 8 48.25 1.84 14.53
CA ASP A 8 48.47 1.02 15.71
C ASP A 8 47.81 1.64 16.94
N HIS A 9 47.91 2.96 17.15
CA HIS A 9 47.09 3.66 18.15
C HIS A 9 45.58 3.48 17.88
N TYR A 10 45.13 3.59 16.63
CA TYR A 10 43.73 3.37 16.25
C TYR A 10 43.24 1.96 16.59
N LYS A 11 44.04 0.93 16.27
CA LYS A 11 43.74 -0.47 16.61
C LYS A 11 43.75 -0.72 18.11
N LEU A 12 44.70 -0.17 18.85
CA LEU A 12 44.79 -0.31 20.31
C LEU A 12 43.56 0.30 20.99
N ALA A 13 43.13 1.51 20.58
CA ALA A 13 41.93 2.14 21.10
C ALA A 13 40.67 1.28 20.87
N LEU A 14 40.45 0.79 19.64
CA LEU A 14 39.33 -0.11 19.35
C LEU A 14 39.42 -1.45 20.11
N GLY A 15 40.61 -2.02 20.25
CA GLY A 15 40.85 -3.26 21.01
C GLY A 15 40.55 -3.11 22.50
N GLN A 16 40.89 -1.96 23.09
CA GLN A 16 40.53 -1.59 24.46
C GLN A 16 39.02 -1.47 24.66
N ILE A 17 38.29 -0.88 23.70
CA ILE A 17 36.82 -0.81 23.75
C ILE A 17 36.18 -2.20 23.61
N ASN A 18 36.69 -3.05 22.70
CA ASN A 18 36.19 -4.42 22.56
C ASN A 18 36.41 -5.25 23.85
N THR A 19 37.58 -5.13 24.48
CA THR A 19 37.86 -5.76 25.78
C THR A 19 36.94 -5.22 26.88
N ALA A 20 36.67 -3.91 26.90
CA ALA A 20 35.73 -3.32 27.86
C ALA A 20 34.30 -3.85 27.71
N ARG A 21 33.81 -4.03 26.47
CA ARG A 21 32.52 -4.69 26.18
C ARG A 21 32.46 -6.08 26.81
N HIS A 22 33.46 -6.93 26.54
CA HIS A 22 33.50 -8.30 27.07
C HIS A 22 33.56 -8.34 28.61
N LEU A 23 34.29 -7.42 29.25
CA LEU A 23 34.32 -7.30 30.71
C LEU A 23 32.94 -6.89 31.28
N ILE A 24 32.24 -5.95 30.63
CA ILE A 24 30.90 -5.52 31.04
C ILE A 24 29.89 -6.67 30.90
N ASP A 25 29.93 -7.43 29.79
CA ASP A 25 29.08 -8.60 29.57
C ASP A 25 29.32 -9.69 30.64
N GLN A 26 30.58 -9.93 31.01
CA GLN A 26 30.92 -10.89 32.06
C GLN A 26 30.40 -10.42 33.43
N VAL A 27 30.64 -9.16 33.79
CA VAL A 27 30.13 -8.55 35.03
C VAL A 27 28.60 -8.62 35.08
N ALA A 28 27.91 -8.36 33.96
CA ALA A 28 26.45 -8.51 33.86
C ALA A 28 26.00 -9.95 34.12
N LYS A 29 26.57 -10.92 33.41
CA LYS A 29 26.22 -12.36 33.54
C LYS A 29 26.45 -12.88 34.96
N ASP A 30 27.57 -12.53 35.58
CA ASP A 30 27.91 -13.00 36.92
C ASP A 30 26.99 -12.38 37.98
N TYR A 31 26.70 -11.08 37.91
CA TYR A 31 25.75 -10.46 38.85
C TYR A 31 24.30 -10.92 38.64
N VAL A 32 23.86 -11.14 37.40
CA VAL A 32 22.54 -11.74 37.13
C VAL A 32 22.46 -13.16 37.70
N ARG A 33 23.54 -13.95 37.62
CA ARG A 33 23.61 -15.28 38.25
C ARG A 33 23.51 -15.18 39.78
N LEU A 34 24.26 -14.27 40.40
CA LEU A 34 24.25 -14.05 41.86
C LEU A 34 22.90 -13.52 42.37
N LEU A 35 22.23 -12.65 41.62
CA LEU A 35 20.97 -12.01 42.01
C LEU A 35 19.82 -13.02 42.17
N LYS A 36 19.88 -14.18 41.50
CA LYS A 36 18.92 -15.28 41.66
C LYS A 36 18.84 -15.84 43.09
N PHE A 37 19.90 -15.67 43.88
CA PHE A 37 20.01 -16.15 45.27
C PHE A 37 19.86 -15.00 46.28
N GLY A 38 19.28 -13.86 45.86
CA GLY A 38 18.97 -12.73 46.74
C GLY A 38 17.78 -13.02 47.65
N ASP A 39 18.05 -13.13 48.96
CA ASP A 39 17.05 -13.40 50.00
C ASP A 39 16.27 -12.15 50.47
N SER A 40 16.79 -10.96 50.19
CA SER A 40 16.33 -9.70 50.76
C SER A 40 16.50 -8.54 49.79
N LEU A 41 15.57 -7.58 49.84
CA LEU A 41 15.63 -6.36 49.03
C LEU A 41 16.95 -5.59 49.23
N TYR A 42 17.48 -5.60 50.46
CA TYR A 42 18.77 -4.98 50.78
C TYR A 42 19.94 -5.67 50.07
N ARG A 43 20.04 -7.01 50.13
CA ARG A 43 21.10 -7.76 49.41
C ARG A 43 21.01 -7.56 47.90
N CYS A 44 19.79 -7.60 47.33
CA CYS A 44 19.55 -7.31 45.91
C CYS A 44 19.97 -5.89 45.51
N LYS A 45 19.67 -4.88 46.34
CA LYS A 45 20.08 -3.49 46.13
C LYS A 45 21.61 -3.33 46.14
N GLN A 46 22.31 -4.00 47.06
CA GLN A 46 23.78 -3.97 47.12
C GLN A 46 24.42 -4.66 45.91
N LEU A 47 23.93 -5.83 45.49
CA LEU A 47 24.39 -6.51 44.27
C LEU A 47 24.21 -5.62 43.03
N LYS A 48 23.04 -4.97 42.87
CA LYS A 48 22.81 -3.99 41.78
C LYS A 48 23.81 -2.83 41.83
N LYS A 49 24.02 -2.23 43.01
CA LYS A 49 24.96 -1.10 43.17
C LYS A 49 26.39 -1.50 42.82
N ALA A 50 26.83 -2.68 43.25
CA ALA A 50 28.15 -3.21 42.95
C ALA A 50 28.33 -3.54 41.46
N ALA A 51 27.30 -4.09 40.80
CA ALA A 51 27.30 -4.34 39.35
C ALA A 51 27.51 -3.05 38.53
N LEU A 52 26.66 -2.04 38.77
CA LEU A 52 26.76 -0.76 38.09
C LEU A 52 28.08 -0.04 38.42
N GLY A 53 28.58 -0.17 39.66
CA GLY A 53 29.90 0.32 40.06
C GLY A 53 31.04 -0.32 39.27
N ARG A 54 31.08 -1.66 39.16
CA ARG A 54 32.12 -2.37 38.38
C ARG A 54 32.06 -1.98 36.90
N MET A 55 30.87 -1.87 36.31
CA MET A 55 30.70 -1.42 34.92
C MET A 55 31.19 0.03 34.73
N ALA A 56 30.84 0.95 35.64
CA ALA A 56 31.30 2.33 35.58
C ALA A 56 32.82 2.47 35.72
N THR A 57 33.47 1.64 36.55
CA THR A 57 34.94 1.61 36.66
C THR A 57 35.60 1.13 35.36
N VAL A 58 35.04 0.10 34.70
CA VAL A 58 35.54 -0.35 33.38
C VAL A 58 35.42 0.77 32.34
N MET A 59 34.29 1.49 32.30
CA MET A 59 34.11 2.61 31.37
C MET A 59 35.02 3.80 31.67
N LYS A 60 35.20 4.18 32.94
CA LYS A 60 36.09 5.28 33.35
C LYS A 60 37.54 5.09 32.90
N ARG A 61 38.02 3.84 32.82
CA ARG A 61 39.38 3.53 32.35
C ARG A 61 39.59 3.82 30.87
N GLN A 62 38.53 3.80 30.05
CA GLN A 62 38.64 3.98 28.59
C GLN A 62 38.41 5.44 28.14
N LYS A 63 38.51 6.40 29.08
CA LYS A 63 38.28 7.84 28.83
C LYS A 63 39.09 8.36 27.64
N ASP A 64 40.39 8.11 27.64
CA ASP A 64 41.31 8.72 26.68
C ASP A 64 41.15 8.08 25.29
N SER A 65 40.93 6.77 25.23
CA SER A 65 40.62 6.04 23.99
C SER A 65 39.31 6.50 23.35
N LEU A 66 38.28 6.81 24.16
CA LEU A 66 37.03 7.41 23.66
C LEU A 66 37.22 8.85 23.17
N ALA A 67 38.03 9.65 23.86
CA ALA A 67 38.33 11.02 23.43
C ALA A 67 39.09 11.04 22.09
N TYR A 68 40.10 10.19 21.93
CA TYR A 68 40.82 9.99 20.66
C TYR A 68 39.87 9.49 19.56
N LEU A 69 39.05 8.47 19.82
CA LEU A 69 38.13 7.93 18.80
C LEU A 69 37.09 8.97 18.36
N GLU A 70 36.64 9.86 19.25
CA GLU A 70 35.74 10.96 18.88
C GLU A 70 36.44 12.01 18.00
N GLN A 71 37.70 12.38 18.30
CA GLN A 71 38.49 13.26 17.43
C GLN A 71 38.69 12.64 16.04
N VAL A 72 39.05 11.35 15.98
CA VAL A 72 39.17 10.61 14.71
C VAL A 72 37.84 10.58 13.97
N ARG A 73 36.72 10.32 14.65
CA ARG A 73 35.37 10.31 14.05
C ARG A 73 35.00 11.66 13.44
N GLN A 74 35.25 12.75 14.16
CA GLN A 74 34.98 14.12 13.67
C GLN A 74 35.81 14.45 12.43
N HIS A 75 37.09 14.08 12.39
CA HIS A 75 37.94 14.28 11.22
C HIS A 75 37.55 13.37 10.04
N LEU A 76 37.30 12.09 10.32
CA LEU A 76 36.92 11.08 9.32
C LEU A 76 35.61 11.44 8.62
N SER A 77 34.66 12.02 9.35
CA SER A 77 33.39 12.53 8.81
C SER A 77 33.54 13.70 7.81
N ARG A 78 34.72 14.33 7.74
CA ARG A 78 35.01 15.44 6.81
C ARG A 78 35.90 15.01 5.63
N LEU A 79 36.44 13.79 5.64
CA LEU A 79 37.26 13.32 4.51
C LEU A 79 36.38 13.14 3.27
N PRO A 80 36.87 13.53 2.07
CA PRO A 80 36.11 13.37 0.85
C PRO A 80 35.97 11.89 0.48
N SER A 81 34.84 11.54 -0.15
CA SER A 81 34.62 10.19 -0.68
C SER A 81 35.40 10.02 -1.98
N ILE A 82 36.29 9.03 -2.02
CA ILE A 82 37.12 8.68 -3.18
C ILE A 82 36.93 7.18 -3.46
N ASP A 83 36.46 6.83 -4.66
CA ASP A 83 36.49 5.43 -5.12
C ASP A 83 37.81 5.17 -5.85
N PRO A 84 38.69 4.28 -5.38
CA PRO A 84 39.97 4.00 -6.05
C PRO A 84 39.84 3.33 -7.43
N ASN A 85 38.65 2.84 -7.79
CA ASN A 85 38.40 2.14 -9.04
C ASN A 85 37.72 3.02 -10.11
N THR A 86 37.13 4.16 -9.75
CA THR A 86 36.54 5.10 -10.72
C THR A 86 37.60 5.86 -11.51
N ARG A 87 37.17 6.53 -12.60
CA ARG A 87 38.06 7.28 -13.49
C ARG A 87 38.55 8.53 -12.75
N THR A 88 39.84 8.55 -12.48
CA THR A 88 40.49 9.53 -11.62
C THR A 88 41.52 10.30 -12.42
N LEU A 89 41.49 11.63 -12.36
CA LEU A 89 42.64 12.47 -12.69
C LEU A 89 43.29 12.90 -11.37
N LEU A 90 44.61 12.78 -11.26
CA LEU A 90 45.36 13.16 -10.06
C LEU A 90 46.32 14.28 -10.44
N ILE A 91 46.17 15.44 -9.80
CA ILE A 91 46.94 16.64 -10.08
C ILE A 91 48.11 16.71 -9.10
N CYS A 92 49.34 16.68 -9.59
CA CYS A 92 50.57 16.75 -8.78
C CYS A 92 51.55 17.79 -9.33
N GLY A 93 52.55 18.18 -8.53
CA GLY A 93 53.53 19.21 -8.86
C GLY A 93 53.81 20.12 -7.65
N TYR A 94 54.79 21.02 -7.80
CA TYR A 94 55.24 21.95 -6.75
C TYR A 94 54.09 22.82 -6.18
N PRO A 95 54.23 23.41 -4.98
CA PRO A 95 53.35 24.49 -4.52
C PRO A 95 53.25 25.63 -5.54
N ASN A 96 52.19 26.43 -5.49
CA ASN A 96 52.01 27.66 -6.29
C ASN A 96 51.98 27.54 -7.84
N VAL A 97 52.17 26.36 -8.43
CA VAL A 97 52.07 26.14 -9.91
C VAL A 97 50.64 26.21 -10.47
N GLY A 98 49.62 26.49 -9.65
CA GLY A 98 48.22 26.69 -10.08
C GLY A 98 47.33 25.43 -10.14
N LYS A 99 47.70 24.34 -9.46
CA LYS A 99 46.89 23.10 -9.36
C LYS A 99 45.46 23.36 -8.85
N SER A 100 45.34 24.06 -7.73
CA SER A 100 44.05 24.38 -7.10
C SER A 100 43.23 25.40 -7.90
N SER A 101 43.89 26.25 -8.70
CA SER A 101 43.20 27.11 -9.66
C SER A 101 42.57 26.30 -10.80
N PHE A 102 43.27 25.27 -11.30
CA PHE A 102 42.76 24.41 -12.37
C PHE A 102 41.51 23.62 -11.93
N ILE A 103 41.54 22.98 -10.75
CA ILE A 103 40.38 22.20 -10.26
C ILE A 103 39.11 23.07 -10.09
N ASN A 104 39.24 24.33 -9.68
CA ASN A 104 38.13 25.29 -9.60
C ASN A 104 37.60 25.73 -10.99
N LYS A 105 38.43 25.70 -12.04
CA LYS A 105 38.01 26.01 -13.42
C LYS A 105 37.33 24.82 -14.11
N ILE A 106 37.79 23.60 -13.85
CA ILE A 106 37.26 22.39 -14.52
C ILE A 106 36.16 21.65 -13.74
N THR A 107 35.97 21.95 -12.45
CA THR A 107 34.96 21.33 -11.58
C THR A 107 34.20 22.37 -10.79
N ARG A 108 33.12 21.97 -10.11
CA ARG A 108 32.40 22.84 -9.14
C ARG A 108 32.95 22.75 -7.71
N ALA A 109 34.20 22.31 -7.54
CA ALA A 109 34.87 22.37 -6.24
C ALA A 109 35.24 23.83 -5.93
N ASP A 110 35.18 24.17 -4.64
CA ASP A 110 35.65 25.44 -4.11
C ASP A 110 36.88 25.15 -3.25
N VAL A 111 38.07 25.29 -3.83
CA VAL A 111 39.37 25.07 -3.18
C VAL A 111 40.05 26.41 -3.00
N ASP A 112 40.50 26.71 -1.79
CA ASP A 112 41.23 27.94 -1.49
C ASP A 112 42.49 28.07 -2.37
N VAL A 113 42.60 29.19 -3.09
CA VAL A 113 43.79 29.55 -3.88
C VAL A 113 44.46 30.75 -3.21
N GLN A 114 45.70 30.58 -2.78
CA GLN A 114 46.51 31.63 -2.14
C GLN A 114 47.96 31.57 -2.66
N PRO A 115 48.72 32.69 -2.63
CA PRO A 115 50.07 32.74 -3.20
C PRO A 115 51.15 32.12 -2.30
N TYR A 116 50.80 31.58 -1.13
CA TYR A 116 51.73 30.93 -0.21
C TYR A 116 51.62 29.41 -0.25
N ALA A 117 52.75 28.72 -0.10
CA ALA A 117 52.81 27.26 -0.11
C ALA A 117 51.94 26.63 1.00
N PHE A 118 51.53 25.38 0.78
CA PHE A 118 50.66 24.61 1.68
C PHE A 118 49.28 25.24 1.98
N THR A 119 48.70 25.98 1.03
CA THR A 119 47.26 26.32 1.04
C THR A 119 46.43 25.04 1.20
N THR A 120 46.70 24.06 0.33
CA THR A 120 46.03 22.78 0.24
C THR A 120 46.70 21.77 1.19
N LYS A 121 46.13 21.53 2.38
CA LYS A 121 46.68 20.62 3.42
C LYS A 121 46.13 19.20 3.41
N SER A 122 45.09 18.95 2.62
CA SER A 122 44.41 17.66 2.47
C SER A 122 44.12 17.41 0.99
N LEU A 123 43.87 16.17 0.60
CA LEU A 123 43.37 15.86 -0.74
C LEU A 123 41.98 16.48 -0.92
N PHE A 124 41.78 17.26 -1.99
CA PHE A 124 40.46 17.77 -2.39
C PHE A 124 39.96 16.99 -3.61
N VAL A 125 38.63 16.83 -3.70
CA VAL A 125 38.00 16.05 -4.77
C VAL A 125 36.96 16.92 -5.47
N GLY A 126 37.26 17.24 -6.72
CA GLY A 126 36.31 17.83 -7.65
C GLY A 126 35.67 16.74 -8.51
N HIS A 127 34.45 17.00 -8.95
CA HIS A 127 33.76 16.14 -9.91
C HIS A 127 33.44 16.89 -11.19
N MET A 128 33.59 16.18 -12.32
CA MET A 128 33.24 16.68 -13.65
C MET A 128 32.65 15.56 -14.50
N ASP A 129 31.94 15.93 -15.55
CA ASP A 129 31.33 15.01 -16.50
C ASP A 129 31.98 15.19 -17.88
N TYR A 130 32.43 14.09 -18.48
CA TYR A 130 33.05 14.08 -19.81
C TYR A 130 32.72 12.79 -20.54
N LYS A 131 32.31 12.90 -21.82
CA LYS A 131 31.78 11.79 -22.66
C LYS A 131 30.72 10.95 -21.93
N TYR A 132 29.75 11.62 -21.31
CA TYR A 132 28.65 11.03 -20.53
C TYR A 132 29.10 10.13 -19.35
N MET A 133 30.34 10.28 -18.89
CA MET A 133 30.88 9.56 -17.74
C MET A 133 31.23 10.55 -16.61
N ARG A 134 30.99 10.12 -15.37
CA ARG A 134 31.47 10.82 -14.17
C ARG A 134 32.97 10.60 -14.00
N TRP A 135 33.69 11.67 -13.73
CA TRP A 135 35.11 11.69 -13.39
C TRP A 135 35.29 12.29 -12.00
N GLN A 136 36.30 11.81 -11.28
CA GLN A 136 36.80 12.47 -10.09
C GLN A 136 38.18 13.06 -10.40
N VAL A 137 38.39 14.31 -9.99
CA VAL A 137 39.67 14.99 -10.10
C VAL A 137 40.14 15.29 -8.71
N ILE A 138 41.36 14.88 -8.40
CA ILE A 138 41.92 14.94 -7.06
C ILE A 138 43.09 15.91 -7.10
N ASP A 139 42.94 17.03 -6.39
CA ASP A 139 44.03 17.95 -6.13
C ASP A 139 44.86 17.42 -4.96
N THR A 140 46.19 17.40 -5.14
CA THR A 140 47.12 16.98 -4.10
C THR A 140 47.81 18.20 -3.49
N PRO A 141 48.03 18.18 -2.15
CA PRO A 141 49.02 19.06 -1.53
C PRO A 141 50.34 19.07 -2.32
N GLY A 142 50.89 20.26 -2.53
CA GLY A 142 52.17 20.42 -3.23
C GLY A 142 53.26 19.55 -2.60
N ILE A 143 54.00 18.86 -3.44
CA ILE A 143 55.03 17.90 -3.03
C ILE A 143 56.38 18.60 -3.16
N LEU A 144 57.23 18.50 -2.15
CA LEU A 144 58.62 18.91 -2.21
C LEU A 144 59.55 17.72 -2.43
N ASP A 145 60.75 17.99 -2.92
CA ASP A 145 61.72 16.96 -3.30
C ASP A 145 62.58 16.50 -2.10
N HIS A 146 61.91 15.94 -1.08
CA HIS A 146 62.57 15.39 0.11
C HIS A 146 62.64 13.84 0.02
N PRO A 147 63.59 13.18 0.69
CA PRO A 147 63.58 11.73 0.88
C PRO A 147 62.26 11.24 1.51
N LEU A 148 61.78 10.05 1.14
CA LEU A 148 60.48 9.53 1.60
C LEU A 148 60.34 9.47 3.13
N GLU A 149 61.44 9.28 3.85
CA GLU A 149 61.48 9.18 5.32
C GLU A 149 61.34 10.54 6.03
N GLU A 150 61.64 11.64 5.34
CA GLU A 150 61.62 13.00 5.88
C GLU A 150 60.34 13.78 5.48
N ARG A 151 59.42 13.14 4.74
CA ARG A 151 58.21 13.79 4.22
C ARG A 151 57.12 13.94 5.28
N ASN A 152 56.45 15.09 5.22
CA ASN A 152 55.39 15.43 6.16
C ASN A 152 54.14 14.55 5.95
N THR A 153 53.29 14.45 6.98
CA THR A 153 52.00 13.73 6.90
C THR A 153 51.06 14.25 5.81
N ILE A 154 51.24 15.51 5.39
CA ILE A 154 50.54 16.14 4.26
C ILE A 154 51.05 15.56 2.93
N GLU A 155 52.36 15.53 2.70
CA GLU A 155 52.99 15.02 1.48
C GLU A 155 52.82 13.50 1.34
N MET A 156 52.85 12.78 2.46
CA MET A 156 52.54 11.35 2.52
C MET A 156 51.11 11.02 2.10
N GLN A 157 50.15 11.95 2.20
CA GLN A 157 48.82 11.75 1.60
C GLN A 157 48.88 11.82 0.07
N SER A 158 49.61 12.80 -0.49
CA SER A 158 49.84 12.91 -1.93
C SER A 158 50.50 11.66 -2.50
N ILE A 159 51.51 11.11 -1.81
CA ILE A 159 52.18 9.85 -2.19
C ILE A 159 51.24 8.66 -2.09
N THR A 160 50.45 8.56 -1.01
CA THR A 160 49.45 7.48 -0.84
C THR A 160 48.43 7.51 -1.98
N ALA A 161 47.98 8.69 -2.40
CA ALA A 161 47.10 8.87 -3.56
C ALA A 161 47.80 8.48 -4.87
N MET A 162 49.00 8.99 -5.12
CA MET A 162 49.81 8.68 -6.31
C MET A 162 50.15 7.20 -6.43
N ALA A 163 50.35 6.48 -5.33
CA ALA A 163 50.62 5.05 -5.35
C ALA A 163 49.34 4.22 -5.61
N HIS A 164 48.30 4.39 -4.80
CA HIS A 164 47.16 3.46 -4.77
C HIS A 164 46.04 3.75 -5.77
N LEU A 165 45.91 4.98 -6.27
CA LEU A 165 44.83 5.32 -7.21
C LEU A 165 45.17 4.91 -8.64
N ARG A 166 44.19 4.32 -9.35
CA ARG A 166 44.31 3.99 -10.79
C ARG A 166 43.90 5.20 -11.64
N SER A 167 44.71 6.25 -11.56
CA SER A 167 44.47 7.57 -12.15
C SER A 167 45.29 7.83 -13.42
N CYS A 168 44.91 8.85 -14.17
CA CYS A 168 45.85 9.61 -14.98
C CYS A 168 46.65 10.52 -14.04
N ILE A 169 47.96 10.60 -14.23
CA ILE A 169 48.82 11.56 -13.53
C ILE A 169 48.93 12.82 -14.39
N MET A 170 48.59 13.97 -13.82
CA MET A 170 48.75 15.28 -14.43
C MET A 170 49.81 16.02 -13.63
N TYR A 171 51.04 16.08 -14.13
CA TYR A 171 52.13 16.79 -13.50
C TYR A 171 52.14 18.24 -13.97
N PHE A 172 51.94 19.19 -13.06
CA PHE A 172 51.89 20.62 -13.34
C PHE A 172 53.26 21.25 -13.15
N MET A 173 53.71 21.96 -14.18
CA MET A 173 54.97 22.68 -14.24
C MET A 173 54.70 24.15 -14.55
N ASP A 174 55.48 25.04 -13.92
CA ASP A 174 55.43 26.50 -14.11
C ASP A 174 56.79 26.95 -14.66
N LEU A 175 56.81 27.40 -15.92
CA LEU A 175 58.02 27.82 -16.63
C LEU A 175 58.37 29.30 -16.41
N SER A 176 57.55 30.03 -15.63
CA SER A 176 57.81 31.42 -15.26
C SER A 176 58.62 31.57 -13.95
N GLU A 177 58.90 30.45 -13.26
CA GLU A 177 59.57 30.37 -11.94
C GLU A 177 58.88 31.15 -10.80
N GLN A 178 57.75 31.82 -11.07
CA GLN A 178 56.93 32.54 -10.09
C GLN A 178 56.35 31.64 -8.98
N CYS A 179 56.41 30.31 -9.13
CA CYS A 179 56.09 29.36 -8.07
C CYS A 179 57.10 29.37 -6.91
N GLY A 180 58.28 29.99 -7.09
CA GLY A 180 59.36 30.06 -6.11
C GLY A 180 60.42 28.95 -6.24
N TYR A 181 60.39 28.19 -7.34
CA TYR A 181 61.30 27.07 -7.62
C TYR A 181 61.74 27.10 -9.08
N SER A 182 62.98 26.70 -9.34
CA SER A 182 63.53 26.69 -10.71
C SER A 182 62.85 25.64 -11.59
N VAL A 183 62.97 25.79 -12.92
CA VAL A 183 62.54 24.75 -13.87
C VAL A 183 63.31 23.43 -13.63
N GLU A 184 64.60 23.51 -13.28
CA GLU A 184 65.46 22.35 -13.01
C GLU A 184 64.95 21.53 -11.80
N ASP A 185 64.54 22.19 -10.71
CA ASP A 185 64.02 21.51 -9.52
C ASP A 185 62.66 20.85 -9.77
N GLN A 186 61.81 21.48 -10.59
CA GLN A 186 60.56 20.88 -11.07
C GLN A 186 60.82 19.56 -11.83
N ILE A 187 61.86 19.52 -12.65
CA ILE A 187 62.27 18.31 -13.39
C ILE A 187 62.87 17.26 -12.46
N LYS A 188 63.73 17.63 -11.50
CA LYS A 188 64.27 16.70 -10.47
C LYS A 188 63.14 16.01 -9.70
N LEU A 189 62.15 16.77 -9.21
CA LEU A 189 61.00 16.21 -8.53
C LEU A 189 60.24 15.23 -9.42
N PHE A 190 60.01 15.55 -10.70
CA PHE A 190 59.33 14.65 -11.64
C PHE A 190 60.05 13.31 -11.75
N HIS A 191 61.37 13.31 -11.94
CA HIS A 191 62.17 12.07 -11.99
C HIS A 191 62.18 11.30 -10.66
N ASN A 192 62.16 12.00 -9.52
CA ASN A 192 62.13 11.36 -8.20
C ASN A 192 60.77 10.72 -7.86
N ILE A 193 59.65 11.25 -8.39
CA ILE A 193 58.32 10.64 -8.22
C ILE A 193 57.88 9.71 -9.37
N LYS A 194 58.57 9.74 -10.52
CA LYS A 194 58.37 8.84 -11.69
C LYS A 194 58.17 7.35 -11.34
N PRO A 195 58.91 6.74 -10.37
CA PRO A 195 58.66 5.36 -9.96
C PRO A 195 57.23 5.07 -9.47
N LEU A 196 56.51 6.08 -8.94
CA LEU A 196 55.12 5.96 -8.48
C LEU A 196 54.10 5.97 -9.63
N PHE A 197 54.52 6.35 -10.84
CA PHE A 197 53.66 6.48 -12.02
C PHE A 197 53.56 5.18 -12.84
N ALA A 198 54.19 4.09 -12.39
CA ALA A 198 54.16 2.80 -13.07
C ALA A 198 52.72 2.34 -13.41
N ASN A 199 52.50 1.98 -14.68
CA ASN A 199 51.20 1.60 -15.26
C ASN A 199 50.11 2.70 -15.25
N LYS A 200 50.50 3.99 -15.24
CA LYS A 200 49.57 5.13 -15.27
C LYS A 200 49.90 6.04 -16.44
N PRO A 201 48.89 6.56 -17.18
CA PRO A 201 49.14 7.54 -18.22
C PRO A 201 49.59 8.86 -17.58
N ILE A 202 50.69 9.41 -18.10
CA ILE A 202 51.29 10.67 -17.66
C ILE A 202 50.96 11.78 -18.67
N ILE A 203 50.56 12.94 -18.15
CA ILE A 203 50.38 14.21 -18.87
C ILE A 203 51.26 15.25 -18.19
N LEU A 204 52.13 15.91 -18.95
CA LEU A 204 52.89 17.06 -18.48
C LEU A 204 52.12 18.32 -18.84
N VAL A 205 51.65 19.06 -17.83
CA VAL A 205 50.84 20.26 -17.97
C VAL A 205 51.71 21.48 -17.70
N ILE A 206 52.00 22.24 -18.74
CA ILE A 206 52.69 23.53 -18.63
C ILE A 206 51.65 24.61 -18.38
N ASN A 207 51.69 25.22 -17.20
CA ASN A 207 50.78 26.29 -16.81
C ASN A 207 51.46 27.68 -16.93
N LYS A 208 50.65 28.75 -16.85
CA LYS A 208 51.07 30.16 -16.94
C LYS A 208 51.72 30.56 -18.28
N ILE A 209 51.24 29.99 -19.39
CA ILE A 209 51.72 30.36 -20.74
C ILE A 209 51.44 31.81 -21.15
N ASP A 210 50.63 32.52 -20.37
CA ASP A 210 50.44 33.98 -20.45
C ASP A 210 51.67 34.78 -20.03
N GLN A 211 52.59 34.18 -19.25
CA GLN A 211 53.85 34.79 -18.82
C GLN A 211 55.04 34.35 -19.68
N VAL A 212 55.19 33.04 -19.90
CA VAL A 212 56.31 32.43 -20.64
C VAL A 212 55.77 31.25 -21.44
N LYS A 213 55.96 31.25 -22.77
CA LYS A 213 55.59 30.10 -23.61
C LYS A 213 56.78 29.13 -23.73
N PRO A 214 56.53 27.84 -24.03
CA PRO A 214 57.62 26.87 -24.26
C PRO A 214 58.54 27.23 -25.43
N GLU A 215 58.08 28.09 -26.34
CA GLU A 215 58.84 28.59 -27.49
C GLU A 215 59.86 29.68 -27.09
N ASP A 216 59.62 30.40 -25.99
CA ASP A 216 60.46 31.50 -25.51
C ASP A 216 61.64 31.01 -24.64
N LEU A 217 61.72 29.71 -24.36
CA LEU A 217 62.70 29.11 -23.44
C LEU A 217 64.04 28.80 -24.10
N PRO A 218 65.15 28.82 -23.33
CA PRO A 218 66.45 28.33 -23.80
C PRO A 218 66.39 26.90 -24.32
N GLU A 219 67.16 26.60 -25.36
CA GLU A 219 67.19 25.26 -25.97
C GLU A 219 67.46 24.12 -24.97
N GLU A 220 68.26 24.36 -23.93
CA GLU A 220 68.56 23.36 -22.89
C GLU A 220 67.31 22.98 -22.09
N GLN A 221 66.53 23.96 -21.65
CA GLN A 221 65.30 23.73 -20.89
C GLN A 221 64.22 23.09 -21.78
N ARG A 222 64.17 23.47 -23.06
CA ARG A 222 63.30 22.83 -24.05
C ARG A 222 63.67 21.36 -24.25
N LYS A 223 64.96 21.03 -24.36
CA LYS A 223 65.45 19.64 -24.45
C LYS A 223 65.04 18.81 -23.22
N TRP A 224 65.00 19.39 -22.02
CA TRP A 224 64.49 18.68 -20.84
C TRP A 224 63.01 18.29 -20.95
N ILE A 225 62.17 19.20 -21.45
CA ILE A 225 60.73 18.94 -21.69
C ILE A 225 60.56 17.87 -22.79
N GLU A 226 61.33 17.96 -23.87
CA GLU A 226 61.32 16.98 -24.97
C GLU A 226 61.82 15.60 -24.52
N ASN A 227 62.82 15.53 -23.62
CA ASN A 227 63.27 14.28 -23.02
C ASN A 227 62.15 13.61 -22.18
N ILE A 228 61.45 14.38 -21.33
CA ILE A 228 60.29 13.86 -20.57
C ILE A 228 59.18 13.37 -21.51
N ALA A 229 58.91 14.09 -22.60
CA ALA A 229 57.90 13.68 -23.57
C ALA A 229 58.24 12.31 -24.21
N ASN A 230 59.49 12.14 -24.63
CA ASN A 230 59.97 10.97 -25.35
C ASN A 230 60.23 9.74 -24.46
N GLU A 231 60.95 9.90 -23.35
CA GLU A 231 61.34 8.79 -22.47
C GLU A 231 60.18 8.22 -21.66
N ASP A 232 59.27 9.08 -21.19
CA ASP A 232 58.16 8.69 -20.31
C ASP A 232 56.83 8.49 -21.05
N ASN A 233 56.82 8.62 -22.38
CA ASN A 233 55.60 8.66 -23.19
C ASN A 233 54.59 9.68 -22.61
N ALA A 234 55.10 10.79 -22.08
CA ALA A 234 54.33 11.84 -21.44
C ALA A 234 53.78 12.77 -22.52
N THR A 235 52.48 13.06 -22.48
CA THR A 235 51.89 14.02 -23.43
C THR A 235 52.03 15.41 -22.84
N VAL A 236 52.80 16.27 -23.49
CA VAL A 236 52.96 17.68 -23.09
C VAL A 236 51.77 18.48 -23.60
N VAL A 237 51.16 19.27 -22.71
CA VAL A 237 50.04 20.15 -23.05
C VAL A 237 50.21 21.48 -22.32
N THR A 238 49.97 22.59 -23.02
CA THR A 238 50.03 23.96 -22.50
C THR A 238 48.66 24.48 -22.07
N MET A 239 48.63 25.35 -21.06
CA MET A 239 47.42 26.08 -20.63
C MET A 239 47.75 27.34 -19.82
N SER A 240 46.76 28.23 -19.69
CA SER A 240 46.74 29.32 -18.73
C SER A 240 45.45 29.29 -17.92
N CYS A 241 45.55 29.22 -16.59
CA CYS A 241 44.40 29.42 -15.70
C CYS A 241 43.92 30.88 -15.64
N TYR A 242 44.70 31.85 -16.14
CA TYR A 242 44.36 33.27 -16.16
C TYR A 242 43.49 33.61 -17.38
N ASN A 243 43.95 33.23 -18.59
CA ASN A 243 43.22 33.43 -19.84
C ASN A 243 42.17 32.34 -20.15
N GLU A 244 42.10 31.29 -19.33
CA GLU A 244 41.33 30.04 -19.56
C GLU A 244 41.72 29.24 -20.83
N GLU A 245 42.79 29.67 -21.50
CA GLU A 245 43.35 29.02 -22.68
C GLU A 245 43.89 27.62 -22.35
N GLY A 246 43.61 26.63 -23.20
CA GLY A 246 44.13 25.25 -23.05
C GLY A 246 43.53 24.41 -21.92
N VAL A 247 42.89 25.01 -20.89
CA VAL A 247 42.35 24.32 -19.70
C VAL A 247 41.44 23.14 -20.07
N MET A 248 40.49 23.35 -20.99
CA MET A 248 39.58 22.32 -21.47
C MET A 248 40.26 21.28 -22.38
N ASN A 249 41.33 21.66 -23.08
CA ASN A 249 42.12 20.74 -23.91
C ASN A 249 42.91 19.76 -23.04
N VAL A 250 43.62 20.27 -22.03
CA VAL A 250 44.31 19.49 -20.99
C VAL A 250 43.37 18.45 -20.38
N ARG A 251 42.16 18.87 -19.97
CA ARG A 251 41.11 17.97 -19.45
C ARG A 251 40.74 16.86 -20.44
N ASN A 252 40.44 17.22 -21.69
CA ASN A 252 39.99 16.27 -22.71
C ASN A 252 41.07 15.22 -23.04
N ILE A 253 42.31 15.66 -23.27
CA ILE A 253 43.47 14.78 -23.56
C ILE A 253 43.73 13.83 -22.39
N SER A 254 43.71 14.34 -21.15
CA SER A 254 43.92 13.54 -19.94
C SER A 254 42.83 12.47 -19.75
N CYS A 255 41.57 12.82 -20.03
CA CYS A 255 40.47 11.87 -20.01
C CYS A 255 40.61 10.80 -21.10
N ASP A 256 40.92 11.19 -22.33
CA ASP A 256 40.98 10.25 -23.45
C ASP A 256 42.18 9.29 -23.35
N LYS A 257 43.34 9.76 -22.85
CA LYS A 257 44.49 8.90 -22.54
C LYS A 257 44.16 7.87 -21.45
N LEU A 258 43.41 8.26 -20.40
CA LEU A 258 42.95 7.30 -19.39
C LEU A 258 41.86 6.34 -19.90
N LEU A 259 40.98 6.80 -20.77
CA LEU A 259 39.97 5.94 -21.40
C LEU A 259 40.63 4.87 -22.28
N ALA A 260 41.61 5.24 -23.11
CA ALA A 260 42.37 4.30 -23.94
C ALA A 260 42.99 3.18 -23.07
N ALA A 261 43.78 3.56 -22.05
CA ALA A 261 44.40 2.60 -21.13
C ALA A 261 43.38 1.71 -20.41
N ARG A 262 42.23 2.26 -19.97
CA ARG A 262 41.18 1.48 -19.29
C ARG A 262 40.40 0.57 -20.24
N VAL A 263 40.18 0.98 -21.50
CA VAL A 263 39.55 0.14 -22.53
C VAL A 263 40.47 -1.02 -22.88
N GLU A 264 41.77 -0.78 -23.05
CA GLU A 264 42.76 -1.83 -23.30
C GLU A 264 42.80 -2.86 -22.16
N MET A 265 42.86 -2.41 -20.89
CA MET A 265 42.77 -3.29 -19.72
C MET A 265 41.45 -4.07 -19.67
N LYS A 266 40.34 -3.49 -20.14
CA LYS A 266 39.03 -4.16 -20.18
C LYS A 266 38.92 -5.16 -21.34
N MET A 267 39.52 -4.87 -22.50
CA MET A 267 39.60 -5.79 -23.64
C MET A 267 40.46 -7.03 -23.34
N LYS A 268 41.52 -6.87 -22.53
CA LYS A 268 42.33 -7.99 -21.99
C LYS A 268 41.57 -8.86 -20.97
N GLY A 269 40.35 -8.50 -20.59
CA GLY A 269 39.55 -9.21 -19.59
C GLY A 269 38.21 -9.74 -20.13
N ASN A 270 37.76 -10.86 -19.57
CA ASN A 270 36.58 -11.58 -20.08
C ASN A 270 35.23 -10.82 -19.95
N LYS A 271 35.17 -9.79 -19.10
CA LYS A 271 33.96 -8.97 -18.85
C LYS A 271 33.52 -8.10 -20.02
N ILE A 272 34.21 -8.15 -21.16
CA ILE A 272 33.74 -7.52 -22.40
C ILE A 272 32.54 -8.28 -22.96
N ASN A 273 32.54 -9.62 -22.89
CA ASN A 273 31.52 -10.49 -23.47
C ASN A 273 30.10 -10.18 -22.94
N ASP A 274 29.98 -9.89 -21.64
CA ASP A 274 28.73 -9.51 -20.97
C ASP A 274 28.10 -8.21 -21.50
N VAL A 275 28.84 -7.43 -22.31
CA VAL A 275 28.47 -6.09 -22.78
C VAL A 275 28.45 -5.99 -24.31
N ILE A 276 28.97 -6.97 -25.05
CA ILE A 276 29.02 -6.96 -26.53
C ILE A 276 27.62 -6.72 -27.13
N ASN A 277 26.59 -7.35 -26.57
CA ASN A 277 25.20 -7.19 -26.99
C ASN A 277 24.67 -5.73 -26.88
N LYS A 278 25.24 -4.89 -26.00
CA LYS A 278 24.87 -3.47 -25.87
C LYS A 278 25.65 -2.55 -26.81
N ILE A 279 26.78 -3.01 -27.33
CA ILE A 279 27.66 -2.27 -28.25
C ILE A 279 27.31 -2.60 -29.70
N HIS A 280 26.81 -3.80 -29.96
CA HIS A 280 26.40 -4.27 -31.28
C HIS A 280 25.19 -3.47 -31.82
N LEU A 281 25.44 -2.56 -32.75
CA LEU A 281 24.40 -1.90 -33.55
C LEU A 281 23.86 -2.88 -34.59
N ALA A 282 22.61 -3.29 -34.45
CA ALA A 282 21.96 -4.17 -35.43
C ALA A 282 21.68 -3.40 -36.74
N VAL A 283 22.33 -3.82 -37.82
CA VAL A 283 22.05 -3.31 -39.17
C VAL A 283 20.89 -4.13 -39.77
N PRO A 284 19.77 -3.50 -40.17
CA PRO A 284 18.64 -4.22 -40.74
C PRO A 284 19.01 -4.80 -42.12
N GLN A 285 18.77 -6.09 -42.32
CA GLN A 285 18.87 -6.72 -43.63
C GLN A 285 17.64 -6.38 -44.49
N GLN A 286 17.85 -6.16 -45.79
CA GLN A 286 16.76 -5.86 -46.72
C GLN A 286 15.87 -7.10 -46.91
N ARG A 287 14.63 -7.03 -46.40
CA ARG A 287 13.63 -8.10 -46.51
C ARG A 287 12.67 -7.89 -47.68
N ASP A 288 12.11 -6.67 -47.79
CA ASP A 288 11.14 -6.29 -48.82
C ASP A 288 11.59 -4.98 -49.49
N ASN A 289 11.08 -4.70 -50.70
CA ASN A 289 11.32 -3.43 -51.41
C ASN A 289 10.38 -2.28 -50.99
N VAL A 290 9.70 -2.41 -49.83
CA VAL A 290 8.78 -1.38 -49.32
C VAL A 290 9.53 -0.37 -48.45
N ALA A 291 9.60 0.88 -48.91
CA ALA A 291 10.17 1.99 -48.16
C ALA A 291 9.31 2.35 -46.94
N ARG A 292 9.95 2.48 -45.78
CA ARG A 292 9.31 2.86 -44.51
C ARG A 292 9.99 4.12 -43.98
N LEU A 293 9.55 5.28 -44.47
CA LEU A 293 10.11 6.58 -44.13
C LEU A 293 9.61 7.06 -42.75
N PRO A 294 10.43 7.82 -41.99
CA PRO A 294 9.96 8.47 -40.76
C PRO A 294 8.95 9.57 -41.09
N ASN A 295 7.75 9.49 -40.53
CA ASN A 295 6.73 10.54 -40.66
C ASN A 295 6.90 11.58 -39.55
N ILE A 296 7.49 12.73 -39.88
CA ILE A 296 7.63 13.89 -38.98
C ILE A 296 6.73 15.01 -39.54
N PRO A 297 5.67 15.42 -38.83
CA PRO A 297 4.79 16.50 -39.31
C PRO A 297 5.54 17.83 -39.48
N ALA A 298 5.17 18.59 -40.52
CA ALA A 298 5.80 19.86 -40.84
C ALA A 298 5.81 20.84 -39.64
N ASP A 299 4.69 20.93 -38.93
CA ASP A 299 4.51 21.77 -37.73
C ASP A 299 5.51 21.49 -36.61
N VAL A 300 6.03 20.27 -36.51
CA VAL A 300 7.06 19.92 -35.50
C VAL A 300 8.44 20.41 -35.94
N SER A 301 8.72 20.38 -37.25
CA SER A 301 9.99 20.84 -37.82
C SER A 301 10.13 22.37 -37.84
N THR A 302 9.03 23.10 -37.99
CA THR A 302 8.99 24.57 -37.98
C THR A 302 8.84 25.16 -36.57
N ARG A 303 8.58 24.32 -35.55
CA ARG A 303 8.32 24.76 -34.18
C ARG A 303 9.57 25.36 -33.53
N VAL A 304 9.43 26.62 -33.09
CA VAL A 304 10.46 27.30 -32.28
C VAL A 304 10.72 26.50 -30.99
N LYS A 305 12.01 26.30 -30.68
CA LYS A 305 12.45 25.63 -29.45
C LYS A 305 12.02 26.47 -28.23
N TYR A 306 11.43 25.82 -27.23
CA TYR A 306 11.05 26.48 -25.99
C TYR A 306 12.28 26.97 -25.22
N ASP A 307 12.36 28.27 -24.95
CA ASP A 307 13.30 28.90 -24.02
C ASP A 307 12.54 29.32 -22.74
N PRO A 308 12.93 28.84 -21.54
CA PRO A 308 12.35 29.30 -20.28
C PRO A 308 12.52 30.79 -20.01
N ASN A 309 13.53 31.45 -20.57
CA ASN A 309 13.89 32.84 -20.26
C ASN A 309 13.32 33.87 -21.24
N ASP A 310 12.69 33.44 -22.33
CA ASP A 310 12.07 34.34 -23.32
C ASP A 310 10.77 34.96 -22.75
N PRO A 311 10.64 36.30 -22.64
CA PRO A 311 9.42 36.96 -22.19
C PRO A 311 8.19 36.65 -23.06
N ASN A 312 8.39 36.37 -24.35
CA ASN A 312 7.33 36.06 -25.31
C ASN A 312 7.08 34.56 -25.46
N ARG A 313 7.63 33.72 -24.56
CA ARG A 313 7.40 32.28 -24.58
C ARG A 313 5.91 31.96 -24.47
N ARG A 314 5.47 30.87 -25.11
CA ARG A 314 4.13 30.33 -24.91
C ARG A 314 3.92 29.99 -23.43
N MET A 315 2.88 30.56 -22.82
CA MET A 315 2.41 30.17 -21.48
C MET A 315 2.11 28.67 -21.42
N LEU A 316 2.68 27.98 -20.43
CA LEU A 316 2.41 26.58 -20.15
C LEU A 316 1.27 26.46 -19.13
N GLU A 317 0.61 25.29 -19.06
CA GLU A 317 -0.45 25.07 -18.05
C GLU A 317 0.09 25.22 -16.62
N LYS A 318 1.39 24.97 -16.41
CA LYS A 318 2.07 25.20 -15.13
C LYS A 318 2.19 26.67 -14.75
N ASP A 319 2.27 27.57 -15.73
CA ASP A 319 2.30 29.02 -15.47
C ASP A 319 0.90 29.47 -15.05
N LEU A 320 -0.14 29.01 -15.77
CA LEU A 320 -1.54 29.21 -15.40
C LEU A 320 -1.89 28.63 -14.02
N GLU A 321 -1.34 27.46 -13.67
CA GLU A 321 -1.49 26.84 -12.35
C GLU A 321 -0.94 27.77 -11.25
N VAL A 322 0.26 28.32 -11.43
CA VAL A 322 0.89 29.23 -10.46
C VAL A 322 0.13 30.55 -10.34
N GLU A 323 -0.37 31.11 -11.44
CA GLU A 323 -1.21 32.32 -11.44
C GLU A 323 -2.54 32.11 -10.69
N ASN A 324 -3.16 30.94 -10.84
CA ASN A 324 -4.48 30.63 -10.29
C ASN A 324 -4.44 29.92 -8.92
N GLY A 325 -3.48 30.28 -8.07
CA GLY A 325 -3.39 29.82 -6.67
C GLY A 325 -2.50 28.60 -6.43
N GLY A 326 -1.88 28.04 -7.46
CA GLY A 326 -0.87 26.99 -7.36
C GLY A 326 -1.42 25.57 -7.15
N ALA A 327 -0.48 24.65 -7.01
CA ALA A 327 -0.74 23.21 -6.86
C ALA A 327 -1.64 22.91 -5.65
N GLY A 328 -2.76 22.24 -5.91
CA GLY A 328 -3.75 21.85 -4.90
C GLY A 328 -4.93 22.81 -4.73
N VAL A 329 -4.86 24.02 -5.30
CA VAL A 329 -6.01 24.95 -5.41
C VAL A 329 -6.49 25.04 -6.86
N TYR A 330 -5.57 25.08 -7.83
CA TYR A 330 -5.92 25.13 -9.24
C TYR A 330 -6.64 23.86 -9.71
N ASN A 331 -7.85 24.02 -10.27
CA ASN A 331 -8.62 22.93 -10.84
C ASN A 331 -8.53 22.95 -12.38
N VAL A 332 -7.89 21.92 -12.96
CA VAL A 332 -7.68 21.81 -14.40
C VAL A 332 -8.95 21.35 -15.09
N ASN A 333 -9.59 22.23 -15.87
CA ASN A 333 -10.74 21.86 -16.69
C ASN A 333 -10.29 21.02 -17.91
N LEU A 334 -10.53 19.70 -17.85
CA LEU A 334 -10.16 18.75 -18.89
C LEU A 334 -10.85 19.02 -20.25
N LYS A 335 -12.12 19.45 -20.23
CA LYS A 335 -12.93 19.65 -21.45
C LYS A 335 -12.44 20.81 -22.31
N LYS A 336 -11.71 21.79 -21.73
CA LYS A 336 -11.20 23.01 -22.39
C LYS A 336 -10.45 22.74 -23.71
N LYS A 337 -9.78 21.59 -23.85
CA LYS A 337 -8.92 21.25 -25.00
C LYS A 337 -9.54 20.25 -25.97
N TYR A 338 -10.81 19.88 -25.80
CA TYR A 338 -11.48 18.96 -26.73
C TYR A 338 -11.70 19.66 -28.08
N LEU A 339 -11.70 18.86 -29.15
CA LEU A 339 -12.07 19.29 -30.50
C LEU A 339 -13.41 18.63 -30.81
N LEU A 340 -14.45 19.46 -30.96
CA LEU A 340 -15.82 19.07 -31.26
C LEU A 340 -16.31 19.94 -32.42
N GLU A 341 -17.43 19.57 -33.06
CA GLU A 341 -17.94 20.30 -34.23
C GLU A 341 -18.44 21.70 -33.89
N ASN A 342 -19.17 21.83 -32.77
CA ASN A 342 -19.42 23.10 -32.10
C ASN A 342 -18.48 23.24 -30.87
N ASP A 343 -18.15 24.47 -30.46
CA ASP A 343 -17.45 24.74 -29.20
C ASP A 343 -18.43 24.97 -28.02
N ASP A 344 -19.70 25.29 -28.26
CA ASP A 344 -20.67 25.64 -27.21
C ASP A 344 -20.96 24.47 -26.25
N TRP A 345 -21.31 23.30 -26.80
CA TRP A 345 -21.60 22.04 -26.07
C TRP A 345 -20.37 21.41 -25.38
N LYS A 346 -19.19 22.04 -25.47
CA LYS A 346 -17.94 21.51 -24.89
C LYS A 346 -18.02 21.27 -23.38
N TYR A 347 -18.91 21.96 -22.68
CA TYR A 347 -19.06 21.81 -21.23
C TYR A 347 -20.22 20.92 -20.79
N ASP A 348 -21.06 20.47 -21.72
CA ASP A 348 -22.29 19.73 -21.45
C ASP A 348 -22.04 18.41 -20.70
N VAL A 349 -23.01 18.03 -19.88
CA VAL A 349 -22.96 16.80 -19.08
C VAL A 349 -23.64 15.68 -19.86
N ILE A 350 -22.85 14.71 -20.30
CA ILE A 350 -23.35 13.49 -20.94
C ILE A 350 -24.06 12.66 -19.86
N PRO A 351 -25.34 12.28 -20.04
CA PRO A 351 -26.01 11.34 -19.14
C PRO A 351 -25.30 9.98 -19.21
N GLU A 352 -24.82 9.46 -18.08
CA GLU A 352 -24.14 8.16 -18.04
C GLU A 352 -25.11 6.99 -17.88
N PHE A 353 -26.21 7.20 -17.14
CA PHE A 353 -27.18 6.17 -16.77
C PHE A 353 -28.62 6.61 -17.03
N LEU A 354 -29.44 5.68 -17.51
CA LEU A 354 -30.88 5.83 -17.68
C LEU A 354 -31.57 4.51 -17.30
N ASP A 355 -32.51 4.55 -16.36
CA ASP A 355 -33.36 3.42 -15.94
C ASP A 355 -32.63 2.08 -15.75
N GLY A 356 -31.48 2.12 -15.06
CA GLY A 356 -30.66 0.95 -14.74
C GLY A 356 -29.69 0.49 -15.82
N HIS A 357 -29.68 1.16 -16.98
CA HIS A 357 -28.82 0.89 -18.13
C HIS A 357 -27.79 2.02 -18.32
N ASN A 358 -26.65 1.72 -18.96
CA ASN A 358 -25.66 2.75 -19.30
C ASN A 358 -26.04 3.36 -20.67
N VAL A 359 -26.08 4.68 -20.78
CA VAL A 359 -26.40 5.36 -22.04
C VAL A 359 -25.33 5.09 -23.11
N ALA A 360 -24.07 4.95 -22.69
CA ALA A 360 -22.94 4.68 -23.58
C ALA A 360 -23.07 3.38 -24.39
N ASP A 361 -23.82 2.38 -23.89
CA ASP A 361 -24.03 1.11 -24.58
C ASP A 361 -25.00 1.23 -25.79
N PHE A 362 -25.71 2.36 -25.90
CA PHE A 362 -26.70 2.66 -26.96
C PHE A 362 -26.27 3.81 -27.88
N ILE A 363 -25.04 4.33 -27.75
CA ILE A 363 -24.53 5.39 -28.63
C ILE A 363 -24.09 4.78 -29.96
N ASP A 364 -24.90 4.99 -31.00
CA ASP A 364 -24.65 4.52 -32.36
C ASP A 364 -25.04 5.64 -33.36
N PRO A 365 -24.20 6.00 -34.35
CA PRO A 365 -24.54 7.01 -35.36
C PRO A 365 -25.80 6.69 -36.18
N GLU A 366 -26.19 5.42 -36.26
CA GLU A 366 -27.31 4.91 -37.05
C GLU A 366 -28.46 4.40 -36.16
N ILE A 367 -28.56 4.88 -34.91
CA ILE A 367 -29.55 4.38 -33.94
C ILE A 367 -31.01 4.59 -34.37
N GLU A 368 -31.32 5.69 -35.06
CA GLU A 368 -32.68 5.99 -35.52
C GLU A 368 -33.17 4.98 -36.57
N GLU A 369 -32.34 4.60 -37.56
CA GLU A 369 -32.69 3.60 -38.57
C GLU A 369 -32.92 2.21 -37.94
N LYS A 370 -32.16 1.87 -36.90
CA LYS A 370 -32.31 0.62 -36.14
C LYS A 370 -33.60 0.62 -35.31
N LEU A 371 -33.98 1.76 -34.74
CA LEU A 371 -35.23 1.93 -34.03
C LEU A 371 -36.43 1.79 -34.98
N GLU A 372 -36.43 2.49 -36.11
CA GLU A 372 -37.49 2.36 -37.13
C GLU A 372 -37.65 0.92 -37.64
N ALA A 373 -36.55 0.17 -37.74
CA ALA A 373 -36.58 -1.23 -38.15
C ALA A 373 -37.22 -2.14 -37.09
N LEU A 374 -37.02 -1.84 -35.82
CA LEU A 374 -37.60 -2.56 -34.69
C LEU A 374 -39.08 -2.19 -34.48
N GLU A 375 -39.44 -0.91 -34.60
CA GLU A 375 -40.84 -0.46 -34.58
C GLU A 375 -41.66 -1.11 -35.72
N ARG A 376 -41.09 -1.20 -36.93
CA ARG A 376 -41.70 -1.94 -38.05
C ARG A 376 -41.84 -3.45 -37.81
N GLU A 377 -41.01 -4.03 -36.94
CA GLU A 377 -41.15 -5.43 -36.53
C GLU A 377 -42.22 -5.59 -35.43
N GLU A 378 -42.29 -4.69 -34.45
CA GLU A 378 -43.36 -4.67 -33.44
C GLU A 378 -44.75 -4.43 -34.08
N GLU A 379 -44.90 -3.46 -35.01
CA GLU A 379 -46.16 -3.25 -35.75
C GLU A 379 -46.61 -4.51 -36.50
N ARG A 380 -45.68 -5.30 -37.05
CA ARG A 380 -45.99 -6.57 -37.71
C ARG A 380 -46.46 -7.61 -36.69
N LEU A 381 -45.79 -7.73 -35.55
CA LEU A 381 -46.14 -8.66 -34.48
C LEU A 381 -47.49 -8.32 -33.82
N GLU A 382 -47.83 -7.04 -33.67
CA GLU A 382 -49.16 -6.59 -33.23
C GLU A 382 -50.25 -6.95 -34.25
N GLN A 383 -50.02 -6.74 -35.55
CA GLN A 383 -50.96 -7.14 -36.61
C GLN A 383 -51.15 -8.66 -36.70
N GLU A 384 -50.11 -9.45 -36.38
CA GLU A 384 -50.17 -10.90 -36.26
C GLU A 384 -50.86 -11.37 -34.95
N GLY A 385 -51.22 -10.44 -34.05
CA GLY A 385 -51.96 -10.73 -32.82
C GLY A 385 -51.09 -11.27 -31.68
N PHE A 386 -49.75 -11.21 -31.78
CA PHE A 386 -48.83 -11.86 -30.83
C PHE A 386 -49.00 -11.43 -29.36
N TYR A 387 -49.43 -10.18 -29.13
CA TYR A 387 -49.68 -9.61 -27.80
C TYR A 387 -51.14 -9.70 -27.35
N GLN A 388 -52.03 -10.32 -28.13
CA GLN A 388 -53.37 -10.66 -27.66
C GLN A 388 -53.26 -11.85 -26.70
N SER A 389 -53.24 -11.56 -25.40
CA SER A 389 -53.51 -12.57 -24.39
C SER A 389 -55.01 -12.89 -24.44
N ASP A 390 -55.38 -13.90 -25.21
CA ASP A 390 -56.71 -14.49 -25.14
C ASP A 390 -56.94 -15.02 -23.71
N GLU A 391 -57.67 -14.25 -22.89
CA GLU A 391 -58.36 -14.83 -21.75
C GLU A 391 -59.49 -15.68 -22.33
N ASP A 392 -59.27 -16.99 -22.41
CA ASP A 392 -60.25 -17.97 -22.86
C ASP A 392 -61.60 -17.70 -22.17
N ILE A 393 -62.58 -17.25 -22.95
CA ILE A 393 -63.97 -17.13 -22.49
C ILE A 393 -64.48 -18.56 -22.34
N LEU A 394 -64.35 -19.09 -21.12
CA LEU A 394 -64.92 -20.37 -20.69
C LEU A 394 -66.39 -20.43 -21.13
N ASP A 395 -66.78 -21.52 -21.77
CA ASP A 395 -68.18 -21.70 -22.16
C ASP A 395 -69.08 -21.92 -20.92
N ASP A 396 -70.40 -21.76 -21.10
CA ASP A 396 -71.38 -21.92 -20.03
C ASP A 396 -71.30 -23.32 -19.35
N GLU A 397 -70.85 -24.37 -20.07
CA GLU A 397 -70.65 -25.70 -19.51
C GLU A 397 -69.33 -25.80 -18.72
N GLU A 398 -68.23 -25.19 -19.16
CA GLU A 398 -66.96 -25.14 -18.44
C GLU A 398 -67.02 -24.26 -17.18
N GLU A 399 -67.70 -23.10 -17.23
CA GLU A 399 -68.01 -22.33 -16.02
C GLU A 399 -68.89 -23.15 -15.08
N ALA A 400 -69.94 -23.83 -15.57
CA ALA A 400 -70.77 -24.69 -14.75
C ALA A 400 -69.99 -25.88 -14.15
N ILE A 401 -69.07 -26.49 -14.90
CA ILE A 401 -68.17 -27.55 -14.43
C ILE A 401 -67.22 -27.02 -13.35
N LYS A 402 -66.66 -25.81 -13.52
CA LYS A 402 -65.76 -25.17 -12.56
C LYS A 402 -66.49 -24.82 -11.26
N VAL A 403 -67.67 -24.20 -11.35
CA VAL A 403 -68.56 -23.91 -10.21
C VAL A 403 -69.00 -25.20 -9.50
N ALA A 404 -69.40 -26.23 -10.26
CA ALA A 404 -69.75 -27.53 -9.69
C ALA A 404 -68.54 -28.23 -9.03
N ALA A 405 -67.36 -28.16 -9.64
CA ALA A 405 -66.13 -28.74 -9.11
C ALA A 405 -65.69 -28.05 -7.82
N ASP A 406 -65.80 -26.72 -7.72
CA ASP A 406 -65.51 -25.97 -6.51
C ASP A 406 -66.58 -26.20 -5.42
N ALA A 407 -67.87 -26.28 -5.78
CA ALA A 407 -68.92 -26.71 -4.85
C ALA A 407 -68.68 -28.14 -4.33
N ILE A 408 -68.23 -29.07 -5.17
CA ILE A 408 -67.84 -30.44 -4.79
C ILE A 408 -66.59 -30.43 -3.88
N ARG A 409 -65.58 -29.61 -4.19
CA ARG A 409 -64.36 -29.45 -3.37
C ARG A 409 -64.73 -28.92 -1.98
N ASP A 410 -65.59 -27.91 -1.90
CA ASP A 410 -66.00 -27.31 -0.63
C ASP A 410 -66.91 -28.23 0.18
N ARG A 411 -67.85 -28.93 -0.47
CA ARG A 411 -68.63 -29.99 0.19
C ARG A 411 -67.72 -31.13 0.69
N LYS A 412 -66.66 -31.50 -0.06
CA LYS A 412 -65.61 -32.43 0.42
C LYS A 412 -64.83 -31.86 1.61
N LYS A 413 -64.42 -30.59 1.59
CA LYS A 413 -63.73 -29.92 2.73
C LYS A 413 -64.61 -29.97 3.98
N LEU A 414 -65.91 -29.66 3.85
CA LEU A 414 -66.89 -29.72 4.94
C LEU A 414 -67.06 -31.16 5.47
N ILE A 415 -67.18 -32.17 4.60
CA ILE A 415 -67.24 -33.58 5.02
C ILE A 415 -65.95 -33.99 5.76
N VAL A 416 -64.77 -33.57 5.28
CA VAL A 416 -63.48 -33.86 5.95
C VAL A 416 -63.37 -33.13 7.29
N GLN A 417 -63.84 -31.89 7.40
CA GLN A 417 -63.91 -31.17 8.68
C GLN A 417 -64.88 -31.85 9.67
N ALA A 418 -66.08 -32.22 9.22
CA ALA A 418 -67.06 -32.95 10.03
C ALA A 418 -66.52 -34.31 10.50
N HIS A 419 -65.87 -35.06 9.61
CA HIS A 419 -65.20 -36.32 9.96
C HIS A 419 -64.08 -36.11 10.99
N ARG A 420 -63.23 -35.08 10.83
CA ARG A 420 -62.19 -34.72 11.80
C ARG A 420 -62.80 -34.30 13.15
N ALA A 421 -63.92 -33.57 13.17
CA ALA A 421 -64.61 -33.18 14.40
C ALA A 421 -65.30 -34.37 15.11
N ALA A 422 -65.81 -35.34 14.36
CA ALA A 422 -66.41 -36.56 14.89
C ALA A 422 -65.36 -37.52 15.48
N HIS A 423 -64.26 -37.76 14.74
CA HIS A 423 -63.20 -38.69 15.14
C HIS A 423 -62.05 -38.07 15.96
N GLY A 424 -62.02 -36.74 16.13
CA GLY A 424 -61.06 -36.04 16.98
C GLY A 424 -61.30 -36.17 18.50
N ARG A 425 -62.23 -37.03 18.93
CA ARG A 425 -62.61 -37.24 20.33
C ARG A 425 -61.87 -38.45 20.91
N THR A 426 -61.25 -38.30 22.07
CA THR A 426 -60.56 -39.38 22.81
C THR A 426 -61.49 -40.31 23.61
N ARG A 427 -62.82 -40.18 23.43
CA ARG A 427 -63.85 -41.03 24.06
C ARG A 427 -64.37 -42.07 23.06
N PRO A 428 -64.79 -43.27 23.51
CA PRO A 428 -65.41 -44.27 22.64
C PRO A 428 -66.64 -43.70 21.92
N VAL A 429 -66.74 -43.95 20.61
CA VAL A 429 -67.92 -43.59 19.82
C VAL A 429 -69.10 -44.50 20.21
N LEU A 430 -70.27 -43.92 20.46
CA LEU A 430 -71.47 -44.67 20.82
C LEU A 430 -71.92 -45.57 19.64
N PRO A 431 -72.32 -46.83 19.89
CA PRO A 431 -72.93 -47.67 18.86
C PRO A 431 -74.21 -47.04 18.30
N LYS A 432 -74.43 -47.15 16.99
CA LYS A 432 -75.63 -46.64 16.30
C LYS A 432 -76.98 -46.99 16.97
N PRO A 433 -77.25 -48.23 17.43
CA PRO A 433 -78.54 -48.54 18.08
C PRO A 433 -78.75 -47.79 19.41
N THR A 434 -77.68 -47.37 20.09
CA THR A 434 -77.77 -46.58 21.32
C THR A 434 -77.95 -45.09 21.02
N ALA A 435 -77.36 -44.59 19.93
CA ALA A 435 -77.49 -43.21 19.47
C ALA A 435 -78.86 -42.91 18.81
N ALA A 436 -79.51 -43.91 18.20
CA ALA A 436 -80.82 -43.79 17.55
C ALA A 436 -81.98 -43.35 18.48
N LYS A 437 -81.76 -43.30 19.81
CA LYS A 437 -82.70 -42.71 20.77
C LYS A 437 -82.76 -41.18 20.75
N PHE A 438 -81.79 -40.53 20.09
CA PHE A 438 -81.65 -39.06 20.04
C PHE A 438 -81.75 -38.47 18.63
N SER A 439 -81.81 -39.29 17.58
CA SER A 439 -82.03 -38.83 16.20
C SER A 439 -83.50 -38.46 15.99
N THR A 440 -83.79 -37.24 15.57
CA THR A 440 -85.17 -36.81 15.31
C THR A 440 -85.65 -37.25 13.92
N VAL A 441 -86.97 -37.41 13.77
CA VAL A 441 -87.60 -37.69 12.47
C VAL A 441 -87.38 -36.53 11.49
N SER A 442 -87.27 -35.29 12.00
CA SER A 442 -86.99 -34.11 11.19
C SER A 442 -85.61 -34.17 10.54
N GLU A 443 -84.54 -34.43 11.31
CA GLU A 443 -83.17 -34.52 10.79
C GLU A 443 -83.02 -35.67 9.79
N MET A 444 -83.68 -36.81 10.04
CA MET A 444 -83.69 -37.94 9.10
C MET A 444 -84.40 -37.58 7.78
N ASN A 445 -85.55 -36.92 7.85
CA ASN A 445 -86.30 -36.50 6.67
C ASN A 445 -85.56 -35.42 5.88
N GLU A 446 -84.90 -34.49 6.58
CA GLU A 446 -84.06 -33.44 5.98
C GLU A 446 -82.81 -34.04 5.31
N GLN A 447 -82.19 -35.07 5.88
CA GLN A 447 -81.08 -35.79 5.22
C GLN A 447 -81.53 -36.58 3.99
N LEU A 448 -82.71 -37.21 4.03
CA LEU A 448 -83.28 -37.92 2.87
C LEU A 448 -83.67 -36.94 1.74
N ALA A 449 -84.30 -35.83 2.08
CA ALA A 449 -84.61 -34.75 1.14
C ALA A 449 -83.34 -34.15 0.50
N ASN A 450 -82.27 -33.95 1.29
CA ASN A 450 -80.94 -33.55 0.80
C ASN A 450 -80.24 -34.61 -0.07
N MET A 451 -80.73 -35.85 -0.08
CA MET A 451 -80.32 -36.94 -0.99
C MET A 451 -81.29 -37.14 -2.17
N GLY A 452 -82.35 -36.33 -2.28
CA GLY A 452 -83.36 -36.43 -3.33
C GLY A 452 -84.38 -37.57 -3.15
N ILE A 453 -84.53 -38.09 -1.93
CA ILE A 453 -85.45 -39.18 -1.59
C ILE A 453 -86.63 -38.61 -0.78
N ASP A 454 -87.86 -38.89 -1.21
CA ASP A 454 -89.07 -38.51 -0.46
C ASP A 454 -89.21 -39.37 0.81
N GLY A 455 -89.26 -38.72 1.98
CA GLY A 455 -89.41 -39.37 3.28
C GLY A 455 -90.84 -39.41 3.82
N ALA A 456 -91.86 -39.05 3.03
CA ALA A 456 -93.27 -39.10 3.44
C ALA A 456 -93.67 -40.46 4.05
N ASP A 457 -93.34 -41.57 3.38
CA ASP A 457 -93.62 -42.95 3.84
C ASP A 457 -92.96 -43.30 5.18
N ALA A 458 -91.81 -42.69 5.49
CA ALA A 458 -91.12 -42.89 6.76
C ALA A 458 -91.75 -42.08 7.90
N ALA A 459 -92.28 -40.88 7.59
CA ALA A 459 -92.90 -39.99 8.56
C ALA A 459 -94.27 -40.47 9.06
N GLU A 460 -95.04 -41.19 8.23
CA GLU A 460 -96.36 -41.70 8.65
C GLU A 460 -96.29 -42.76 9.76
N ARG A 461 -95.25 -43.61 9.77
CA ARG A 461 -95.14 -44.74 10.71
C ARG A 461 -95.01 -44.36 12.20
N ILE A 462 -94.78 -43.08 12.52
CA ILE A 462 -94.41 -42.62 13.86
C ILE A 462 -95.51 -41.75 14.52
N ARG A 463 -96.56 -41.34 13.79
CA ARG A 463 -97.54 -40.32 14.23
C ARG A 463 -98.51 -40.71 15.36
N ALA A 464 -98.40 -41.89 15.98
CA ALA A 464 -99.37 -42.40 16.95
C ALA A 464 -98.80 -42.74 18.34
N THR A 465 -98.45 -41.74 19.16
CA THR A 465 -98.68 -41.71 20.64
C THR A 465 -98.10 -40.45 21.30
N GLY A 466 -98.87 -39.78 22.18
CA GLY A 466 -98.29 -38.89 23.21
C GLY A 466 -98.66 -37.40 23.19
N GLN A 467 -99.94 -37.03 23.31
CA GLN A 467 -100.33 -35.69 23.82
C GLN A 467 -100.66 -35.73 25.32
N LYS A 468 -100.23 -34.70 26.07
CA LYS A 468 -100.78 -34.35 27.40
C LYS A 468 -101.14 -32.87 27.45
N ARG A 469 -102.19 -32.56 28.23
CA ARG A 469 -102.93 -31.28 28.21
C ARG A 469 -102.19 -30.12 28.89
N THR A 470 -102.39 -28.92 28.37
CA THR A 470 -101.84 -27.64 28.84
C THR A 470 -102.67 -27.01 29.96
N ARG A 471 -102.13 -25.97 30.63
CA ARG A 471 -102.92 -25.01 31.42
C ARG A 471 -102.29 -23.61 31.38
N ALA A 472 -103.10 -22.62 30.98
CA ALA A 472 -102.93 -21.16 31.06
C ALA A 472 -101.75 -20.50 30.29
N GLU A 473 -102.13 -19.82 29.19
CA GLU A 473 -101.80 -18.43 28.77
C GLU A 473 -100.45 -17.79 29.21
N ALA A 474 -99.71 -17.05 28.36
CA ALA A 474 -100.12 -16.36 27.14
C ALA A 474 -99.04 -16.30 26.02
N ILE A 475 -99.51 -15.98 24.81
CA ILE A 475 -98.82 -15.51 23.61
C ILE A 475 -99.31 -14.05 23.39
N PRO A 476 -98.62 -13.11 22.71
CA PRO A 476 -97.24 -13.08 22.21
C PRO A 476 -96.39 -12.06 23.05
N ASP A 477 -95.38 -11.29 22.62
CA ASP A 477 -94.75 -11.06 21.30
C ASP A 477 -93.29 -10.55 21.40
N GLU A 478 -92.70 -10.25 20.23
CA GLU A 478 -91.52 -9.44 19.93
C GLU A 478 -90.79 -8.74 21.10
N ALA A 479 -89.52 -9.14 21.30
CA ALA A 479 -88.50 -8.26 21.85
C ALA A 479 -87.14 -8.48 21.18
N VAL A 480 -86.81 -7.61 20.23
CA VAL A 480 -85.42 -7.27 19.90
C VAL A 480 -84.70 -6.92 21.20
N ARG A 481 -83.54 -7.53 21.48
CA ARG A 481 -82.52 -6.95 22.39
C ARG A 481 -81.14 -7.60 22.23
N GLU A 482 -80.29 -6.81 21.56
CA GLU A 482 -78.87 -6.56 21.82
C GLU A 482 -77.88 -7.72 22.04
N ALA A 483 -76.76 -7.61 21.34
CA ALA A 483 -75.60 -8.49 21.50
C ALA A 483 -74.90 -8.27 22.85
N SER A 484 -74.35 -9.35 23.42
CA SER A 484 -72.89 -9.43 23.69
C SER A 484 -72.45 -10.79 24.24
N THR A 485 -71.42 -11.35 23.60
CA THR A 485 -70.32 -12.21 24.12
C THR A 485 -70.58 -13.31 25.17
N ASP A 486 -70.18 -14.51 24.75
CA ASP A 486 -69.66 -15.65 25.53
C ASP A 486 -70.62 -16.50 26.40
N GLU A 487 -70.74 -17.76 25.97
CA GLU A 487 -71.13 -18.97 26.71
C GLU A 487 -72.49 -18.99 27.43
N ARG A 488 -73.55 -19.35 26.68
CA ARG A 488 -74.71 -20.04 27.25
C ARG A 488 -74.32 -21.48 27.61
N ILE A 489 -74.28 -21.78 28.91
CA ILE A 489 -74.28 -23.16 29.43
C ILE A 489 -75.73 -23.53 29.76
N GLU A 490 -76.24 -24.64 29.22
CA GLU A 490 -77.56 -25.17 29.59
C GLU A 490 -77.52 -25.87 30.95
N ALA A 491 -78.63 -25.73 31.68
CA ALA A 491 -78.71 -26.04 33.10
C ALA A 491 -79.01 -27.53 33.39
N GLU A 492 -77.99 -28.40 33.29
CA GLU A 492 -78.02 -29.69 34.01
C GLU A 492 -76.66 -30.25 34.46
N ASN A 493 -75.59 -29.44 34.42
CA ASN A 493 -74.35 -29.72 35.13
C ASN A 493 -73.98 -28.54 36.02
N MET A 494 -74.11 -28.70 37.34
CA MET A 494 -73.61 -27.71 38.31
C MET A 494 -72.08 -27.65 38.24
N ALA A 495 -71.56 -26.74 37.42
CA ALA A 495 -70.14 -26.43 37.38
C ALA A 495 -69.72 -25.93 38.77
N ILE A 496 -68.78 -26.62 39.42
CA ILE A 496 -68.35 -26.32 40.80
C ILE A 496 -67.82 -24.88 40.93
N GLY A 497 -67.34 -24.26 39.84
CA GLY A 497 -66.90 -22.86 39.80
C GLY A 497 -68.02 -21.81 39.81
N ASP A 498 -69.27 -22.18 39.54
CA ASP A 498 -70.42 -21.25 39.53
C ASP A 498 -71.22 -21.26 40.84
N MET A 499 -71.05 -22.31 41.64
CA MET A 499 -71.74 -22.49 42.92
C MET A 499 -71.01 -21.73 44.04
N GLY A 500 -71.67 -20.73 44.63
CA GLY A 500 -71.16 -19.96 45.78
C GLY A 500 -71.18 -18.44 45.62
N PHE A 501 -71.45 -17.92 44.41
CA PHE A 501 -71.64 -16.49 44.16
C PHE A 501 -73.13 -16.13 44.18
N ARG A 502 -73.49 -14.98 44.77
CA ARG A 502 -74.91 -14.58 44.88
C ARG A 502 -75.50 -14.11 43.56
N ASN A 503 -74.75 -13.30 42.80
CA ASN A 503 -75.22 -12.61 41.59
C ASN A 503 -74.19 -12.70 40.44
N VAL A 504 -74.63 -12.63 39.18
CA VAL A 504 -73.76 -12.68 37.99
C VAL A 504 -72.64 -11.62 38.00
N LYS A 505 -72.92 -10.41 38.50
CA LYS A 505 -71.91 -9.35 38.64
C LYS A 505 -70.77 -9.74 39.60
N GLN A 506 -71.09 -10.52 40.63
CA GLN A 506 -70.12 -11.03 41.60
C GLN A 506 -69.28 -12.17 41.01
N LYS A 507 -69.86 -13.01 40.15
CA LYS A 507 -69.13 -14.00 39.34
C LYS A 507 -68.17 -13.31 38.37
N LEU A 508 -68.62 -12.31 37.62
CA LEU A 508 -67.76 -11.53 36.70
C LEU A 508 -66.61 -10.83 37.43
N GLU A 509 -66.84 -10.29 38.63
CA GLU A 509 -65.76 -9.77 39.47
C GLU A 509 -64.82 -10.87 39.97
N ALA A 510 -65.32 -12.05 40.35
CA ALA A 510 -64.51 -13.19 40.73
C ALA A 510 -63.64 -13.73 39.57
N ASP A 511 -64.18 -13.81 38.35
CA ASP A 511 -63.42 -14.19 37.15
C ASP A 511 -62.38 -13.11 36.77
N LYS A 512 -62.71 -11.82 36.96
CA LYS A 512 -61.75 -10.72 36.80
C LYS A 512 -60.66 -10.77 37.88
N GLN A 513 -60.98 -11.14 39.12
CA GLN A 513 -60.02 -11.37 40.19
C GLN A 513 -59.15 -12.60 39.93
N LYS A 514 -59.71 -13.70 39.39
CA LYS A 514 -58.99 -14.91 38.96
C LYS A 514 -58.00 -14.61 37.81
N LYS A 515 -58.45 -13.88 36.78
CA LYS A 515 -57.56 -13.39 35.71
C LYS A 515 -56.49 -12.44 36.25
N ASN A 516 -56.79 -11.63 37.27
CA ASN A 516 -55.81 -10.77 37.95
C ASN A 516 -54.81 -11.54 38.83
N SER A 517 -55.23 -12.56 39.59
CA SER A 517 -54.32 -13.36 40.43
C SER A 517 -53.35 -14.18 39.59
N GLN A 518 -53.79 -14.67 38.43
CA GLN A 518 -52.95 -15.33 37.45
C GLN A 518 -51.90 -14.40 36.80
N LYS A 519 -52.07 -13.07 36.80
CA LYS A 519 -51.09 -12.14 36.19
C LYS A 519 -49.68 -12.28 36.76
N GLN A 520 -49.52 -12.59 38.05
CA GLN A 520 -48.19 -12.75 38.64
C GLN A 520 -47.48 -13.99 38.10
N ASN A 521 -48.19 -15.11 37.96
CA ASN A 521 -47.67 -16.35 37.38
C ASN A 521 -47.37 -16.18 35.89
N ASN A 522 -48.26 -15.50 35.15
CA ASN A 522 -48.09 -15.21 33.73
C ASN A 522 -46.89 -14.27 33.49
N LYS A 523 -46.68 -13.26 34.34
CA LYS A 523 -45.50 -12.37 34.31
C LYS A 523 -44.19 -13.13 34.60
N MET A 524 -44.24 -14.22 35.36
CA MET A 524 -43.12 -15.13 35.57
C MET A 524 -42.99 -16.23 34.50
N GLY A 525 -43.81 -16.20 33.43
CA GLY A 525 -43.76 -17.16 32.32
C GLY A 525 -44.16 -18.59 32.70
N LYS A 526 -44.92 -18.77 33.79
CA LYS A 526 -45.34 -20.10 34.26
C LYS A 526 -46.36 -20.73 33.31
N ARG A 527 -46.24 -22.04 33.07
CA ARG A 527 -47.13 -22.78 32.15
C ARG A 527 -48.56 -22.97 32.68
N GLY A 528 -48.77 -22.71 33.97
CA GLY A 528 -50.06 -22.78 34.66
C GLY A 528 -49.87 -22.75 36.18
N GLU A 529 -50.96 -22.75 36.94
CA GLU A 529 -50.92 -22.72 38.41
C GLU A 529 -50.28 -23.96 39.05
N SER A 530 -50.25 -25.09 38.33
CA SER A 530 -49.54 -26.30 38.76
C SER A 530 -48.02 -26.23 38.56
N ASP A 531 -47.49 -25.32 37.73
CA ASP A 531 -46.06 -25.19 37.41
C ASP A 531 -45.29 -24.49 38.53
N ARG A 532 -45.06 -25.23 39.61
CA ARG A 532 -44.32 -24.79 40.80
C ARG A 532 -42.84 -25.21 40.78
N GLY A 533 -42.30 -25.59 39.61
CA GLY A 533 -40.90 -25.96 39.46
C GLY A 533 -39.96 -24.80 39.82
N ILE A 534 -39.00 -25.06 40.73
CA ILE A 534 -37.98 -24.10 41.18
C ILE A 534 -36.68 -24.39 40.42
N GLN A 535 -36.37 -23.53 39.44
CA GLN A 535 -35.11 -23.61 38.69
C GLN A 535 -33.92 -23.24 39.60
N THR A 536 -32.90 -24.10 39.63
CA THR A 536 -31.69 -23.86 40.43
C THR A 536 -30.80 -22.82 39.76
N LYS A 537 -30.97 -21.53 40.11
CA LYS A 537 -30.24 -20.40 39.49
C LYS A 537 -28.72 -20.48 39.58
N MET A 538 -28.18 -21.08 40.65
CA MET A 538 -26.75 -21.37 40.80
C MET A 538 -26.54 -22.86 41.05
N PRO A 539 -26.46 -23.70 39.98
CA PRO A 539 -26.18 -25.12 40.13
C PRO A 539 -24.83 -25.34 40.81
N LYS A 540 -24.81 -26.14 41.88
CA LYS A 540 -23.61 -26.31 42.72
C LYS A 540 -22.37 -26.71 41.92
N HIS A 541 -22.50 -27.55 40.89
CA HIS A 541 -21.40 -28.00 40.03
C HIS A 541 -20.78 -26.90 39.14
N LEU A 542 -21.41 -25.72 39.00
CA LEU A 542 -20.85 -24.57 38.26
C LEU A 542 -20.14 -23.57 39.17
N PHE A 543 -20.53 -23.49 40.45
CA PHE A 543 -20.11 -22.43 41.38
C PHE A 543 -19.38 -22.95 42.64
N SER A 544 -19.26 -24.26 42.82
CA SER A 544 -18.61 -24.92 43.95
C SER A 544 -17.51 -25.86 43.46
N GLY A 545 -16.37 -25.84 44.15
CA GLY A 545 -15.14 -26.48 43.68
C GLY A 545 -14.21 -25.52 42.94
N LYS A 546 -12.97 -25.96 42.69
CA LYS A 546 -12.00 -25.30 41.82
C LYS A 546 -11.43 -26.35 40.88
N LEU A 547 -11.27 -26.00 39.60
CA LEU A 547 -10.67 -26.91 38.62
C LEU A 547 -9.24 -27.24 39.05
N SER A 548 -8.95 -28.53 39.25
CA SER A 548 -7.60 -29.02 39.49
C SER A 548 -6.85 -29.17 38.16
N MET A 549 -5.55 -29.47 38.23
CA MET A 549 -4.72 -29.77 37.05
C MET A 549 -4.97 -31.19 36.47
N GLY A 550 -5.91 -31.95 37.03
CA GLY A 550 -6.27 -33.30 36.57
C GLY A 550 -7.49 -33.32 35.64
N THR A 551 -8.30 -34.37 35.77
CA THR A 551 -9.59 -34.52 35.08
C THR A 551 -10.53 -33.37 35.43
N ARG A 552 -11.22 -32.84 34.40
CA ARG A 552 -12.17 -31.73 34.54
C ARG A 552 -13.60 -32.25 34.53
N ASP A 553 -14.46 -31.67 35.37
CA ASP A 553 -15.88 -32.05 35.49
C ASP A 553 -16.76 -31.63 34.29
N ARG A 554 -16.17 -30.92 33.33
CA ARG A 554 -16.76 -30.54 32.04
C ARG A 554 -15.68 -30.60 30.95
N ARG A 555 -16.10 -30.95 29.74
CA ARG A 555 -15.26 -31.06 28.53
C ARG A 555 -14.66 -29.70 28.15
#